data_AF-A0A0E3PJS4-F1
#
_entry.id   AF-A0A0E3PJS4-F1
#
_cell.length_a   1.000
_cell.length_b   1.000
_cell.length_c   1.000
_cell.angle_alpha   90.00
_cell.angle_beta   90.00
_cell.angle_gamma   90.00
#
_symmetry.space_group_name_H-M   'P 1'
#
loop_
_entity.id
_entity.type
_entity.pdbx_description
1 polymer ?
#
loop_
_entity_poly.entity_id
_entity_poly.type
_entity_poly.pdbx_seq_one_letter_code
_entity_poly.pdbx_strand_id
1 'polypeptide(L)'
;MTEFERVLVNSFNAYIKEKGIRAISYRLKQHRFTSQFLDVLVDSLDPDLYLGIECKSISVDKGANALYFSQHFTVDKKGIHQIERISDYLNRSGRKGFLAVELRLGTGREREAYMVPWEELEKFYRTKNLKLTVEEIRSFPEIKRNGKDYTINPREWERKNR
;
A
#
# COMPACT_ATOMS: atom_id res chain seq x y z
N MET A 1 -12.83 7.53 -5.45
CA MET A 1 -11.47 7.53 -6.01
C MET A 1 -10.60 8.37 -5.11
N THR A 2 -9.61 7.79 -4.42
CA THR A 2 -8.79 8.56 -3.48
C THR A 2 -7.67 9.30 -4.21
N GLU A 3 -7.26 10.44 -3.65
CA GLU A 3 -6.13 11.23 -4.16
C GLU A 3 -4.80 10.49 -3.97
N PHE A 4 -4.68 9.71 -2.89
CA PHE A 4 -3.47 8.97 -2.54
C PHE A 4 -3.05 7.98 -3.62
N GLU A 5 -3.96 7.08 -4.04
CA GLU A 5 -3.68 6.10 -5.11
C GLU A 5 -3.31 6.79 -6.44
N ARG A 6 -3.95 7.92 -6.76
CA ARG A 6 -3.70 8.67 -7.99
C ARG A 6 -2.28 9.24 -8.00
N VAL A 7 -1.90 9.89 -6.90
CA VAL A 7 -0.55 10.45 -6.75
C VAL A 7 0.48 9.32 -6.78
N LEU A 8 0.25 8.23 -6.05
CA LEU A 8 1.17 7.09 -6.01
C LEU A 8 1.44 6.52 -7.41
N VAL A 9 0.41 6.29 -8.22
CA VAL A 9 0.57 5.79 -9.60
C VAL A 9 1.30 6.79 -10.49
N ASN A 10 1.01 8.09 -10.36
CA ASN A 10 1.74 9.12 -11.10
C ASN A 10 3.23 9.12 -10.73
N SER A 11 3.53 8.98 -9.45
CA SER A 11 4.90 8.93 -8.94
C SER A 11 5.67 7.71 -9.45
N PHE A 12 5.05 6.52 -9.48
CA PHE A 12 5.63 5.34 -10.12
C PHE A 12 5.90 5.57 -11.60
N ASN A 13 4.93 6.09 -12.36
CA ASN A 13 5.11 6.31 -13.79
C ASN A 13 6.16 7.40 -14.09
N ALA A 14 6.27 8.43 -13.25
CA ALA A 14 7.32 9.42 -13.34
C ALA A 14 8.71 8.78 -13.14
N TYR A 15 8.87 7.98 -12.07
CA TYR A 15 10.10 7.23 -11.79
C TYR A 15 10.48 6.28 -12.94
N ILE A 16 9.52 5.48 -13.42
CA ILE A 16 9.71 4.55 -14.53
C ILE A 16 10.20 5.28 -15.78
N LYS A 17 9.58 6.41 -16.13
CA LYS A 17 9.94 7.24 -17.28
C LYS A 17 11.34 7.85 -17.11
N GLU A 18 11.62 8.43 -15.93
CA GLU A 18 12.92 9.03 -15.62
C GLU A 18 14.06 8.02 -15.73
N LYS A 19 13.85 6.80 -15.25
CA LYS A 19 14.86 5.72 -15.28
C LYS A 19 14.90 4.93 -16.60
N GLY A 20 14.01 5.22 -17.55
CA GLY A 20 13.94 4.49 -18.82
C GLY A 20 13.55 3.01 -18.67
N ILE A 21 12.79 2.67 -17.63
CA ILE A 21 12.42 1.29 -17.32
C ILE A 21 11.22 0.87 -18.17
N ARG A 22 11.23 -0.37 -18.67
CA ARG A 22 10.07 -0.97 -19.34
C ARG A 22 9.08 -1.51 -18.31
N ALA A 23 8.31 -0.60 -17.73
CA ALA A 23 7.25 -0.91 -16.77
C ALA A 23 6.06 0.04 -16.97
N ILE A 24 4.94 -0.27 -16.34
CA ILE A 24 3.81 0.65 -16.22
C ILE A 24 3.12 0.47 -14.87
N SER A 25 2.76 1.58 -14.23
CA SER A 25 1.88 1.54 -13.06
C SER A 25 0.48 2.00 -13.43
N TYR A 26 -0.52 1.31 -12.90
CA TYR A 26 -1.91 1.66 -13.08
C TYR A 26 -2.74 1.26 -11.87
N ARG A 27 -3.89 1.92 -11.76
CA ARG A 27 -4.89 1.64 -10.73
C ARG A 27 -5.84 0.57 -11.23
N LEU A 28 -6.22 -0.34 -10.36
CA LEU A 28 -7.33 -1.24 -10.65
C LEU A 28 -8.64 -0.48 -10.39
N LYS A 29 -9.44 -0.26 -11.42
CA LYS A 29 -10.76 0.36 -11.28
C LYS A 29 -11.75 -0.65 -10.71
N GLN A 30 -12.48 -0.26 -9.67
CA GLN A 30 -13.52 -1.10 -9.10
C GLN A 30 -14.71 -1.13 -10.06
N HIS A 31 -14.93 -2.28 -10.73
CA HIS A 31 -16.22 -2.51 -11.37
C HIS A 31 -17.23 -2.93 -10.29
N ARG A 32 -18.48 -2.50 -10.43
CA ARG A 32 -19.56 -3.02 -9.57
C ARG A 32 -19.58 -4.55 -9.72
N PHE A 33 -19.64 -5.26 -8.60
CA PHE A 33 -19.78 -6.71 -8.52
C PHE A 33 -18.52 -7.58 -8.69
N THR A 34 -17.32 -7.01 -8.89
CA THR A 34 -16.06 -7.79 -8.86
C THR A 34 -15.25 -7.51 -7.61
N SER A 35 -14.81 -8.56 -6.93
CA SER A 35 -13.85 -8.45 -5.83
C SER A 35 -12.51 -7.96 -6.39
N GLN A 36 -12.13 -6.73 -6.06
CA GLN A 36 -10.77 -6.30 -6.27
C GLN A 36 -9.83 -6.99 -5.28
N PHE A 37 -8.61 -7.22 -5.75
CA PHE A 37 -7.52 -7.73 -4.93
C PHE A 37 -6.68 -6.56 -4.46
N LEU A 38 -6.19 -5.70 -5.36
CA LEU A 38 -5.28 -4.59 -5.02
C LEU A 38 -5.79 -3.27 -5.59
N ASP A 39 -5.28 -2.16 -5.07
CA ASP A 39 -5.59 -0.81 -5.55
C ASP A 39 -4.67 -0.38 -6.70
N VAL A 40 -3.39 -0.74 -6.62
CA VAL A 40 -2.34 -0.35 -7.57
C VAL A 40 -1.52 -1.58 -7.98
N LEU A 41 -1.23 -1.67 -9.28
CA LEU A 41 -0.24 -2.60 -9.82
C LEU A 41 0.91 -1.83 -10.46
N VAL A 42 2.10 -2.42 -10.39
CA VAL A 42 3.24 -2.06 -11.24
C VAL A 42 3.59 -3.32 -12.03
N ASP A 43 3.40 -3.25 -13.35
CA ASP A 43 3.71 -4.35 -14.25
C ASP A 43 5.08 -4.10 -14.88
N SER A 44 6.01 -4.99 -14.61
CA SER A 44 7.39 -4.96 -15.07
C SER A 44 7.93 -6.39 -15.17
N LEU A 45 8.93 -6.59 -16.04
CA LEU A 45 9.76 -7.80 -16.01
C LEU A 45 10.89 -7.69 -14.97
N ASP A 46 11.16 -6.48 -14.46
CA ASP A 46 12.06 -6.27 -13.33
C ASP A 46 11.38 -6.75 -12.03
N PRO A 47 11.93 -7.74 -11.32
CA PRO A 47 11.37 -8.24 -10.07
C PRO A 47 11.20 -7.17 -8.98
N ASP A 48 12.00 -6.09 -9.01
CA ASP A 48 11.88 -4.98 -8.07
C ASP A 48 10.68 -4.06 -8.36
N LEU A 49 10.10 -4.18 -9.56
CA LEU A 49 8.94 -3.40 -10.01
C LEU A 49 7.76 -4.27 -10.43
N TYR A 50 7.80 -5.58 -10.17
CA TYR A 50 6.65 -6.47 -10.34
C TYR A 50 5.81 -6.49 -9.06
N LEU A 51 5.03 -5.42 -8.86
CA LEU A 51 4.45 -5.07 -7.56
C LEU A 51 2.93 -5.16 -7.53
N GLY A 52 2.41 -5.53 -6.37
CA GLY A 52 1.00 -5.39 -5.99
C GLY A 52 0.84 -4.56 -4.72
N ILE A 53 0.04 -3.50 -4.77
CA ILE A 53 -0.07 -2.52 -3.67
C ILE A 53 -1.54 -2.28 -3.29
N GLU A 54 -1.86 -2.51 -2.03
CA GLU A 54 -3.11 -2.07 -1.40
C GLU A 54 -2.87 -0.71 -0.72
N CYS A 55 -3.82 0.21 -0.79
CA CYS A 55 -3.72 1.56 -0.25
C CYS A 55 -4.73 1.76 0.88
N LYS A 56 -4.29 2.34 2.01
CA LYS A 56 -5.18 2.79 3.09
C LYS A 56 -4.79 4.19 3.54
N SER A 57 -5.78 5.02 3.85
CA SER A 57 -5.57 6.34 4.45
C SER A 57 -6.28 6.41 5.80
N ILE A 58 -5.57 6.82 6.86
CA ILE A 58 -6.15 7.05 8.19
C ILE A 58 -5.98 8.51 8.63
N SER A 59 -6.96 9.03 9.38
CA SER A 59 -6.98 10.43 9.85
C SER A 59 -6.44 10.54 11.27
N VAL A 60 -5.13 10.74 11.39
CA VAL A 60 -4.48 11.01 12.69
C VAL A 60 -5.01 12.32 13.27
N ASP A 61 -5.30 13.30 12.41
CA ASP A 61 -5.94 14.57 12.77
C ASP A 61 -7.32 14.41 13.42
N LYS A 62 -8.01 13.30 13.15
CA LYS A 62 -9.32 12.95 13.74
C LYS A 62 -9.20 11.91 14.85
N GLY A 63 -8.01 11.71 15.42
CA GLY A 63 -7.77 10.81 16.53
C GLY A 63 -7.53 9.35 16.16
N ALA A 64 -7.36 9.02 14.87
CA ALA A 64 -6.96 7.67 14.49
C ALA A 64 -5.53 7.39 14.99
N ASN A 65 -5.38 6.40 15.87
CA ASN A 65 -4.10 5.97 16.44
C ASN A 65 -3.61 4.63 15.86
N ALA A 66 -4.42 3.98 15.02
CA ALA A 66 -4.11 2.70 14.41
C ALA A 66 -4.98 2.43 13.18
N LEU A 67 -4.49 1.55 12.31
CA LEU A 67 -5.20 0.89 11.24
C LEU A 67 -5.75 -0.44 11.76
N TYR A 68 -7.02 -0.48 12.11
CA TYR A 68 -7.72 -1.69 12.59
C TYR A 68 -8.09 -2.61 11.43
N PHE A 69 -7.75 -3.90 11.54
CA PHE A 69 -7.97 -4.86 10.46
C PHE A 69 -9.46 -5.05 10.16
N SER A 70 -10.29 -5.14 11.20
CA SER A 70 -11.74 -5.28 11.07
C SER A 70 -12.46 -4.06 10.46
N GLN A 71 -11.83 -2.88 10.48
CA GLN A 71 -12.44 -1.64 10.01
C GLN A 71 -11.94 -1.23 8.62
N HIS A 72 -10.65 -1.45 8.35
CA HIS A 72 -9.98 -0.93 7.15
C HIS A 72 -9.85 -1.97 6.03
N PHE A 73 -10.02 -3.26 6.35
CA PHE A 73 -10.05 -4.34 5.39
C PHE A 73 -11.44 -4.93 5.30
N THR A 74 -11.83 -5.33 4.09
CA THR A 74 -13.16 -5.88 3.84
C THR A 74 -13.21 -7.37 4.14
N VAL A 75 -14.40 -7.86 4.50
CA VAL A 75 -14.72 -9.29 4.48
C VAL A 75 -15.70 -9.50 3.33
N ASP A 76 -15.42 -10.48 2.47
CA ASP A 76 -16.28 -10.77 1.33
C ASP A 76 -17.57 -11.52 1.75
N LYS A 77 -18.45 -11.78 0.78
CA LYS A 77 -19.73 -12.49 1.03
C LYS A 77 -19.56 -13.93 1.49
N LYS A 78 -18.37 -14.52 1.33
CA LYS A 78 -18.02 -15.88 1.76
C LYS A 78 -17.34 -15.88 3.14
N GLY A 79 -17.20 -14.73 3.78
CA GLY A 79 -16.51 -14.60 5.06
C GLY A 79 -14.99 -14.53 4.95
N ILE A 80 -14.43 -14.39 3.75
CA ILE A 80 -12.97 -14.37 3.55
C ILE A 80 -12.46 -12.93 3.70
N HIS A 81 -11.50 -12.75 4.61
CA HIS A 81 -10.89 -11.46 4.89
C HIS A 81 -10.04 -10.97 3.70
N GLN A 82 -10.03 -9.67 3.43
CA GLN A 82 -9.31 -9.08 2.28
C GLN A 82 -7.82 -9.39 2.33
N ILE A 83 -7.20 -9.40 3.51
CA ILE A 83 -5.79 -9.75 3.65
C ILE A 83 -5.53 -11.16 3.10
N GLU A 84 -6.39 -12.14 3.42
CA GLU A 84 -6.25 -13.51 2.93
C GLU A 84 -6.42 -13.61 1.42
N ARG A 85 -7.40 -12.90 0.85
CA ARG A 85 -7.61 -12.86 -0.60
C ARG A 85 -6.42 -12.24 -1.35
N ILE A 86 -5.83 -11.19 -0.78
CA ILE A 86 -4.67 -10.53 -1.38
C ILE A 86 -3.43 -11.42 -1.25
N SER A 87 -3.22 -12.06 -0.10
CA SER A 87 -2.14 -13.03 0.08
C SER A 87 -2.23 -14.16 -0.95
N ASP A 88 -3.41 -14.76 -1.18
CA ASP A 88 -3.60 -15.76 -2.23
C ASP A 88 -3.21 -15.22 -3.62
N TYR A 89 -3.69 -14.03 -3.97
CA TYR A 89 -3.37 -13.39 -5.23
C TYR A 89 -1.87 -13.13 -5.41
N LEU A 90 -1.19 -12.58 -4.40
CA LEU A 90 0.24 -12.30 -4.45
C LEU A 90 1.04 -13.60 -4.61
N ASN A 91 0.73 -14.63 -3.82
CA ASN A 91 1.36 -15.94 -3.91
C ASN A 91 1.21 -16.58 -5.29
N ARG A 92 0.01 -16.51 -5.88
CA ARG A 92 -0.26 -17.08 -7.21
C ARG A 92 0.37 -16.28 -8.34
N SER A 93 0.49 -14.97 -8.18
CA SER A 93 0.96 -14.07 -9.23
C SER A 93 2.48 -13.84 -9.22
N GLY A 94 3.15 -14.14 -8.10
CA GLY A 94 4.59 -13.92 -7.92
C GLY A 94 4.98 -12.46 -7.72
N ARG A 95 4.02 -11.55 -7.52
CA ARG A 95 4.28 -10.12 -7.29
C ARG A 95 4.79 -9.88 -5.87
N LYS A 96 5.73 -8.94 -5.73
CA LYS A 96 6.06 -8.39 -4.41
C LYS A 96 4.89 -7.54 -3.91
N GLY A 97 4.42 -7.81 -2.70
CA GLY A 97 3.25 -7.15 -2.11
C GLY A 97 3.61 -6.03 -1.13
N PHE A 98 2.84 -4.94 -1.15
CA PHE A 98 2.91 -3.88 -0.14
C PHE A 98 1.53 -3.37 0.28
N LEU A 99 1.44 -2.93 1.52
CA LEU A 99 0.39 -2.04 1.99
C LEU A 99 0.97 -0.62 2.09
N ALA A 100 0.47 0.28 1.26
CA ALA A 100 0.76 1.70 1.32
C ALA A 100 -0.21 2.38 2.31
N VAL A 101 0.31 3.00 3.37
CA VAL A 101 -0.51 3.67 4.38
C VAL A 101 -0.24 5.17 4.38
N GLU A 102 -1.26 5.98 4.10
CA GLU A 102 -1.22 7.44 4.23
C GLU A 102 -1.75 7.88 5.60
N LEU A 103 -0.92 8.60 6.35
CA LEU A 103 -1.30 9.25 7.60
C LEU A 103 -1.68 10.71 7.31
N ARG A 104 -2.96 11.04 7.46
CA ARG A 104 -3.45 12.41 7.30
C ARG A 104 -3.29 13.15 8.63
N LEU A 105 -2.37 14.10 8.66
CA LEU A 105 -2.01 14.88 9.85
C LEU A 105 -2.84 16.16 10.05
N GLY A 106 -3.75 16.44 9.13
CA GLY A 106 -4.67 17.59 9.21
C GLY A 106 -4.22 18.77 8.34
N THR A 107 -5.00 19.84 8.37
CA THR A 107 -4.77 21.02 7.54
C THR A 107 -3.43 21.68 7.87
N GLY A 108 -2.64 22.00 6.83
CA GLY A 108 -1.35 22.68 6.98
C GLY A 108 -0.18 21.78 7.40
N ARG A 109 -0.41 20.48 7.61
CA ARG A 109 0.66 19.50 7.85
C ARG A 109 0.84 18.62 6.63
N GLU A 110 2.10 18.32 6.31
CA GLU A 110 2.40 17.37 5.26
C GLU A 110 1.84 15.99 5.62
N ARG A 111 1.34 15.26 4.61
CA ARG A 111 0.89 13.89 4.80
C ARG A 111 2.10 12.98 4.82
N GLU A 112 2.14 12.07 5.76
CA GLU A 112 3.16 11.02 5.79
C GLU A 112 2.59 9.80 5.07
N ALA A 113 3.45 9.04 4.39
CA ALA A 113 3.05 7.78 3.79
C ALA A 113 4.15 6.73 3.95
N TYR A 114 3.76 5.48 4.18
CA TYR A 114 4.66 4.39 4.53
C TYR A 114 4.35 3.14 3.71
N MET A 115 5.38 2.35 3.41
CA MET A 115 5.27 1.08 2.71
C MET A 115 5.51 -0.07 3.68
N VAL A 116 4.46 -0.83 3.98
CA VAL A 116 4.51 -2.02 4.82
C VAL A 116 4.64 -3.24 3.90
N PRO A 117 5.73 -4.03 3.96
CA PRO A 117 5.83 -5.30 3.25
C PRO A 117 4.64 -6.20 3.55
N TRP A 118 4.05 -6.79 2.52
CA TRP A 118 2.85 -7.61 2.69
C TRP A 118 3.08 -8.82 3.59
N GLU A 119 4.27 -9.44 3.51
CA GLU A 119 4.64 -10.56 4.37
C GLU A 119 4.60 -10.18 5.86
N GLU A 120 5.03 -8.96 6.21
CA GLU A 120 4.98 -8.47 7.59
C GLU A 120 3.53 -8.19 8.03
N LEU A 121 2.72 -7.57 7.16
CA LEU A 121 1.29 -7.37 7.40
C LEU A 121 0.57 -8.71 7.64
N GLU A 122 0.84 -9.71 6.81
CA GLU A 122 0.25 -11.04 6.91
C GLU A 122 0.67 -11.73 8.22
N LYS A 123 1.94 -11.62 8.62
CA LYS A 123 2.41 -12.11 9.94
C LYS A 123 1.62 -11.48 11.07
N PHE A 124 1.47 -10.15 11.09
CA PHE A 124 0.69 -9.46 12.13
C PHE A 124 -0.78 -9.92 12.15
N TYR A 125 -1.40 -10.07 10.99
CA TYR A 125 -2.77 -10.56 10.89
C TYR A 125 -2.91 -11.98 11.45
N ARG A 126 -1.97 -12.89 11.10
CA ARG A 126 -1.99 -14.29 11.54
C ARG A 126 -1.67 -14.48 13.02
N THR A 127 -0.89 -13.60 13.64
CA THR A 127 -0.66 -13.60 15.10
C THR A 127 -1.86 -13.09 15.90
N LYS A 128 -3.03 -12.89 15.26
CA LYS A 128 -4.26 -12.34 15.84
C LYS A 128 -4.11 -10.92 16.39
N ASN A 129 -3.15 -10.14 15.87
CA ASN A 129 -3.17 -8.70 16.13
C ASN A 129 -4.41 -8.09 15.48
N LEU A 130 -5.02 -7.12 16.16
CA LEU A 130 -6.25 -6.50 15.68
C LEU A 130 -5.99 -5.28 14.80
N LYS A 131 -4.75 -4.76 14.79
CA LYS A 131 -4.41 -3.47 14.21
C LYS A 131 -2.91 -3.31 13.98
N LEU A 132 -2.55 -2.30 13.18
CA LEU A 132 -1.23 -1.67 13.16
C LEU A 132 -1.33 -0.27 13.75
N THR A 133 -0.60 0.02 14.82
CA THR A 133 -0.54 1.36 15.43
C THR A 133 0.19 2.34 14.52
N VAL A 134 -0.07 3.64 14.71
CA VAL A 134 0.65 4.72 14.00
C VAL A 134 2.17 4.63 14.24
N GLU A 135 2.59 4.27 15.46
CA GLU A 135 4.01 4.07 15.78
C GLU A 135 4.62 2.91 15.00
N GLU A 136 3.94 1.76 14.94
CA GLU A 136 4.37 0.63 14.13
C GLU A 136 4.42 0.99 12.63
N ILE A 137 3.42 1.71 12.13
CA ILE A 137 3.39 2.17 10.73
C ILE A 137 4.63 3.04 10.42
N ARG A 138 4.98 3.96 11.32
CA ARG A 138 6.15 4.85 11.18
C ARG A 138 7.49 4.12 11.28
N SER A 139 7.53 2.90 11.82
CA SER A 139 8.74 2.06 11.82
C SER A 139 9.06 1.46 10.44
N PHE A 140 8.12 1.51 9.51
CA PHE A 140 8.33 1.06 8.14
C PHE A 140 8.93 2.16 7.26
N PRO A 141 9.48 1.80 6.09
CA PRO A 141 10.04 2.77 5.14
C PRO A 141 9.02 3.82 4.71
N GLU A 142 9.41 5.08 4.85
CA GLU A 142 8.60 6.23 4.43
C GLU A 142 8.72 6.42 2.92
N ILE A 143 7.58 6.52 2.23
CA ILE A 143 7.53 7.06 0.87
C ILE A 143 7.37 8.58 0.97
N LYS A 144 8.52 9.25 1.11
CA LYS A 144 8.57 10.70 1.30
C LYS A 144 7.89 11.44 0.17
N ARG A 145 7.15 12.49 0.53
CA ARG A 145 6.57 13.40 -0.45
C ARG A 145 7.66 14.33 -0.98
N ASN A 146 7.79 14.42 -2.29
CA ASN A 146 8.64 15.38 -2.97
C ASN A 146 7.76 16.28 -3.85
N GLY A 147 7.35 17.42 -3.29
CA GLY A 147 6.39 18.33 -3.92
C GLY A 147 5.01 17.67 -4.09
N LYS A 148 4.65 17.35 -5.35
CA LYS A 148 3.35 16.75 -5.68
C LYS A 148 3.37 15.23 -5.73
N ASP A 149 4.55 14.62 -5.73
CA ASP A 149 4.77 13.20 -5.94
C ASP A 149 5.38 12.52 -4.71
N TYR A 150 5.46 11.20 -4.74
CA TYR A 150 6.19 10.37 -3.79
C TYR A 150 7.53 9.92 -4.37
N THR A 151 8.56 9.85 -3.54
CA THR A 151 9.84 9.24 -3.92
C THR A 151 9.68 7.72 -3.99
N ILE A 152 10.00 7.14 -5.15
CA ILE A 152 9.86 5.70 -5.42
C ILE A 152 11.22 5.00 -5.26
N ASN A 153 11.30 4.06 -4.32
CA ASN A 153 12.49 3.22 -4.11
C ASN A 153 12.12 1.84 -3.55
N PRO A 154 11.61 0.91 -4.38
CA PRO A 154 11.12 -0.39 -3.92
C PRO A 154 12.11 -1.23 -3.13
N ARG A 155 13.41 -1.11 -3.42
CA ARG A 155 14.47 -1.87 -2.73
C ARG A 155 14.60 -1.51 -1.25
N GLU A 156 14.32 -0.25 -0.90
CA GLU A 156 14.41 0.21 0.49
C GLU A 156 13.15 -0.14 1.29
N TRP A 157 12.08 -0.60 0.64
CA TRP A 157 10.81 -0.86 1.32
C TRP A 157 10.72 -2.24 1.97
N GLU A 158 11.67 -3.14 1.71
CA GLU A 158 11.58 -4.56 2.09
C GLU A 158 11.77 -4.84 3.59
N ARG A 159 12.23 -3.88 4.39
CA ARG A 159 12.52 -4.07 5.82
C ARG A 159 12.15 -2.84 6.64
N LYS A 160 11.86 -3.05 7.92
CA LYS A 160 11.72 -1.94 8.89
C LYS A 160 13.00 -1.10 8.94
N ASN A 161 12.84 0.20 9.18
CA ASN A 161 13.96 1.06 9.51
C ASN A 161 14.57 0.54 10.84
N ARG A 162 15.87 0.25 10.83
CA ARG A 162 16.60 -0.15 12.05
C ARG A 162 16.94 1.05 12.91
#